data_AF-A0A7T5RWI8-F1
#
_entry.id   AF-A0A7T5RWI8-F1
#
_cell.length_a   1.000
_cell.length_b   1.000
_cell.length_c   1.000
_cell.angle_alpha   90.00
_cell.angle_beta   90.00
_cell.angle_gamma   90.00
#
_symmetry.space_group_name_H-M   'P 1'
#
loop_
_entity.id
_entity.type
_entity.pdbx_description
1 polymer ?
#
loop_
_entity_poly.entity_id
_entity_poly.type
_entity_poly.pdbx_seq_one_letter_code
_entity_poly.pdbx_strand_id
1 'polypeptide(L)'
;MKKVGFPLIATVILLALGGLFFGEHPPKAQKVEAADDNNHPEEIFSANSSARNLAQAFAQAGVAYYPEDKVVAFPDPELGLGTVITVNRAMPVSLQDGKRQDLLRTWQDTVGALLKEKNIELGSDDLIAPNLETKLSPNTKITITRVAITNVTEKDAIAFKIFKKDDATLNKGTTKVSRAGVKGQKALHYQVRREDGVEVSRVLTSTEIVKQPEDELQLVGTKPVITVRCKYNDLVLDAAIKNKVDANELCNRMMAESNGNPSSVGAGGKYLGLYQYDPNFWNSVSAKAGYGGASIWDAKNQVYVTAWAWAHGYRGRWP
;
A
#
# COMPACT_ATOMS: atom_id res chain seq x y z
N MET A 1 53.25 56.44 9.30
CA MET A 1 52.60 56.95 10.53
C MET A 1 51.46 56.01 10.92
N LYS A 2 51.32 55.77 12.24
CA LYS A 2 50.34 54.91 12.94
C LYS A 2 50.61 53.41 12.87
N LYS A 3 50.54 52.63 13.95
CA LYS A 3 50.89 52.77 15.38
C LYS A 3 50.73 51.33 15.88
N VAL A 4 51.82 50.70 16.33
CA VAL A 4 51.79 49.37 16.95
C VAL A 4 51.09 49.50 18.31
N GLY A 5 49.97 48.80 18.49
CA GLY A 5 49.25 48.73 19.75
C GLY A 5 49.57 47.42 20.46
N PHE A 6 50.35 47.50 21.53
CA PHE A 6 50.46 46.43 22.53
C PHE A 6 49.15 46.37 23.35
N PRO A 7 48.61 45.19 23.70
CA PRO A 7 47.54 45.10 24.68
C PRO A 7 48.08 45.33 26.09
N LEU A 8 47.30 46.08 26.88
CA LEU A 8 47.56 46.48 28.25
C LEU A 8 47.69 45.27 29.19
N ILE A 9 48.74 45.26 30.00
CA ILE A 9 48.82 44.46 31.23
C ILE A 9 47.94 45.17 32.27
N ALA A 10 46.78 44.59 32.58
CA ALA A 10 45.96 45.03 33.69
C ALA A 10 46.68 44.67 35.01
N THR A 11 47.18 45.69 35.70
CA THR A 11 47.79 45.56 37.01
C THR A 11 46.68 45.44 38.05
N VAL A 12 46.53 44.27 38.66
CA VAL A 12 45.63 44.07 39.81
C VAL A 12 46.37 44.53 41.07
N ILE A 13 45.87 45.60 41.69
CA ILE A 13 46.34 46.11 42.97
C ILE A 13 45.76 45.22 44.09
N LEU A 14 46.64 44.54 44.82
CA LEU A 14 46.29 43.75 46.00
C LEU A 14 46.22 44.67 47.22
N LEU A 15 45.02 45.00 47.70
CA LEU A 15 44.81 45.65 48.98
C LEU A 15 44.68 44.57 50.07
N ALA A 16 45.76 44.35 50.81
CA ALA A 16 45.76 43.53 52.02
C ALA A 16 45.09 44.32 53.15
N LEU A 17 43.88 43.93 53.55
CA LEU A 17 43.30 44.29 54.84
C LEU A 17 43.13 43.00 55.65
N GLY A 18 43.89 42.93 56.73
CA GLY A 18 43.86 41.84 57.69
C GLY A 18 42.51 41.74 58.40
N GLY A 19 42.02 40.50 58.49
CA GLY A 19 40.85 40.13 59.29
C GLY A 19 40.77 38.62 59.37
N LEU A 20 41.19 38.06 60.51
CA LEU A 20 40.96 36.67 60.88
C LEU A 20 39.46 36.43 61.05
N PHE A 21 38.83 35.75 60.10
CA PHE A 21 37.53 35.10 60.28
C PHE A 21 37.66 33.62 59.92
N PHE A 22 37.62 32.77 60.95
CA PHE A 22 37.40 31.34 60.81
C PHE A 22 35.91 31.09 60.56
N GLY A 23 35.58 30.75 59.31
CA GLY A 23 34.27 30.30 58.88
C GLY A 23 34.42 29.68 57.50
N GLU A 24 34.59 28.36 57.43
CA GLU A 24 34.75 27.61 56.18
C GLU A 24 33.42 27.56 55.39
N HIS A 25 33.06 28.66 54.74
CA HIS A 25 32.29 28.59 53.50
C HIS A 25 33.29 28.75 52.36
N PRO A 26 33.41 27.78 51.42
CA PRO A 26 34.22 28.00 50.24
C PRO A 26 33.72 29.24 49.52
N PRO A 27 34.61 30.12 49.01
CA PRO A 27 34.19 31.26 48.22
C PRO A 27 33.33 30.74 47.06
N LYS A 28 32.11 31.26 46.96
CA LYS A 28 31.19 30.94 45.86
C LYS A 28 31.88 31.38 44.56
N ALA A 29 31.91 30.49 43.56
CA ALA A 29 32.51 30.77 42.25
C ALA A 29 32.07 32.16 41.76
N GLN A 30 33.04 33.05 41.56
CA GLN A 30 32.76 34.40 41.07
C GLN A 30 32.80 34.36 39.54
N LYS A 31 31.62 34.35 38.92
CA LYS A 31 31.48 34.49 37.47
C LYS A 31 32.06 35.84 37.05
N VAL A 32 33.24 35.85 36.46
CA VAL A 32 33.82 37.03 35.81
C VAL A 32 33.66 36.84 34.31
N GLU A 33 32.80 37.64 33.69
CA GLU A 33 32.63 37.68 32.24
C GLU A 33 33.79 38.47 31.63
N ALA A 34 34.64 37.83 30.82
CA ALA A 34 35.65 38.51 30.01
C ALA A 34 35.67 38.01 28.56
N ALA A 35 35.83 38.99 27.65
CA ALA A 35 36.06 38.93 26.20
C ALA A 35 35.11 38.02 25.37
N ASP A 36 33.97 38.61 25.01
CA ASP A 36 32.91 38.12 24.10
C ASP A 36 33.44 37.71 22.71
N ASP A 37 33.69 36.42 22.52
CA ASP A 37 33.00 35.74 21.44
C ASP A 37 31.74 35.06 22.04
N ASN A 38 30.56 35.45 21.58
CA ASN A 38 29.28 35.03 22.18
C ASN A 38 29.03 33.50 22.06
N ASN A 39 29.95 32.76 21.43
CA ASN A 39 29.86 31.34 21.15
C ASN A 39 30.62 30.49 22.17
N HIS A 40 31.69 31.02 22.78
CA HIS A 40 32.58 30.33 23.71
C HIS A 40 32.70 31.08 25.04
N PRO A 41 31.65 31.04 25.89
CA PRO A 41 31.68 31.77 27.15
C PRO A 41 32.80 31.28 28.07
N GLU A 42 33.44 32.22 28.76
CA GLU A 42 34.46 31.94 29.77
C GLU A 42 33.81 31.83 31.17
N GLU A 43 34.21 30.81 31.92
CA GLU A 43 33.84 30.64 33.33
C GLU A 43 35.09 30.51 34.19
N ILE A 44 35.18 31.35 35.22
CA ILE A 44 36.35 31.46 36.08
C ILE A 44 35.96 31.13 37.52
N PHE A 45 36.76 30.30 38.19
CA PHE A 45 36.60 30.03 39.61
C PHE A 45 37.95 29.71 40.26
N SER A 46 38.03 29.89 41.58
CA SER A 46 39.24 29.54 42.33
C SER A 46 39.17 28.10 42.83
N ALA A 47 40.28 27.38 42.75
CA ALA A 47 40.40 26.05 43.35
C ALA A 47 40.29 26.15 44.88
N ASN A 48 39.57 25.22 45.49
CA ASN A 48 39.56 25.06 46.93
C ASN A 48 40.92 24.49 47.40
N SER A 49 41.34 24.84 48.61
CA SER A 49 42.61 24.40 49.21
C SER A 49 42.77 22.88 49.33
N SER A 50 41.65 22.14 49.34
CA SER A 50 41.61 20.67 49.43
C SER A 50 41.64 19.94 48.09
N ALA A 51 41.44 20.63 46.95
CA ALA A 51 41.46 20.01 45.63
C ALA A 51 42.88 19.51 45.29
N ARG A 52 43.00 18.26 44.85
CA ARG A 52 44.29 17.64 44.46
C ARG A 52 44.43 17.40 42.97
N ASN A 53 43.38 17.69 42.21
CA ASN A 53 43.35 17.63 40.76
C ASN A 53 42.14 18.44 40.27
N LEU A 54 42.09 18.67 38.96
CA LEU A 54 41.01 19.41 38.32
C LEU A 54 39.65 18.78 38.58
N ALA A 55 39.50 17.45 38.52
CA ALA A 55 38.21 16.79 38.73
C ALA A 55 37.62 17.10 40.13
N GLN A 56 38.44 17.08 41.17
CA GLN A 56 38.03 17.50 42.51
C GLN A 56 37.70 18.99 42.57
N ALA A 57 38.51 19.85 41.95
CA ALA A 57 38.26 21.29 41.93
C ALA A 57 36.91 21.61 41.27
N PHE A 58 36.60 20.98 40.13
CA PHE A 58 35.30 21.10 39.45
C PHE A 58 34.14 20.60 40.33
N ALA A 59 34.28 19.42 40.93
CA ALA A 59 33.24 18.85 41.80
C ALA A 59 32.94 19.74 43.02
N GLN A 60 33.98 20.27 43.67
CA GLN A 60 33.84 21.15 44.83
C GLN A 60 33.28 22.53 44.48
N ALA A 61 33.63 23.06 43.31
CA ALA A 61 33.07 24.31 42.80
C ALA A 61 31.62 24.16 42.31
N GLY A 62 31.13 22.92 42.14
CA GLY A 62 29.83 22.66 41.53
C GLY A 62 29.77 23.02 40.06
N VAL A 63 30.92 23.07 39.39
CA VAL A 63 31.05 23.44 37.97
C VAL A 63 31.17 22.17 37.14
N ALA A 64 30.24 21.94 36.22
CA ALA A 64 30.35 20.86 35.25
C ALA A 64 31.47 21.16 34.25
N TYR A 65 32.20 20.15 33.78
CA TYR A 65 33.16 20.28 32.69
C TYR A 65 32.87 19.25 31.60
N TYR A 66 33.05 19.62 30.34
CA TYR A 66 32.86 18.73 29.21
C TYR A 66 34.20 18.43 28.52
N PRO A 67 34.36 17.26 27.87
CA PRO A 67 35.61 16.89 27.21
C PRO A 67 36.09 17.91 26.16
N GLU A 68 35.17 18.62 25.53
CA GLU A 68 35.48 19.65 24.53
C GLU A 68 35.86 21.02 25.11
N ASP A 69 35.68 21.26 26.42
CA ASP A 69 36.04 22.54 27.03
C ASP A 69 37.58 22.71 27.09
N LYS A 70 38.06 23.95 26.91
CA LYS A 70 39.48 24.29 27.08
C LYS A 70 39.70 24.87 28.46
N VAL A 71 40.40 24.11 29.30
CA VAL A 71 40.66 24.48 30.70
C VAL A 71 42.11 24.97 30.84
N VAL A 72 42.28 26.12 31.47
CA VAL A 72 43.58 26.66 31.89
C VAL A 72 43.51 26.88 33.39
N ALA A 73 44.51 26.42 34.13
CA ALA A 73 44.60 26.65 35.56
C ALA A 73 45.95 27.31 35.87
N PHE A 74 45.93 28.40 36.62
CA PHE A 74 47.14 29.17 36.93
C PHE A 74 47.10 29.88 38.29
N PRO A 75 48.20 29.88 39.05
CA PRO A 75 49.32 28.93 38.89
C PRO A 75 48.82 27.54 39.31
N ASP A 76 49.01 26.52 38.47
CA ASP A 76 48.56 25.15 38.77
C ASP A 76 49.77 24.22 38.97
N PRO A 77 50.13 23.90 40.22
CA PRO A 77 50.89 22.69 40.54
C PRO A 77 50.05 21.61 41.27
N GLU A 78 48.82 21.33 40.82
CA GLU A 78 47.94 20.22 41.24
C GLU A 78 47.74 20.04 42.74
N LEU A 79 47.04 20.89 43.48
CA LEU A 79 46.38 22.18 43.29
C LEU A 79 46.14 22.67 44.74
N GLY A 80 45.96 23.97 44.98
CA GLY A 80 45.85 24.52 46.33
C GLY A 80 45.32 25.94 46.35
N LEU A 81 45.49 26.63 47.49
CA LEU A 81 44.96 27.97 47.74
C LEU A 81 45.57 29.00 46.77
N GLY A 82 44.73 29.66 45.98
CA GLY A 82 45.13 30.75 45.07
C GLY A 82 45.19 30.38 43.58
N THR A 83 45.03 29.11 43.20
CA THR A 83 44.90 28.75 41.78
C THR A 83 43.57 29.22 41.22
N VAL A 84 43.62 29.92 40.09
CA VAL A 84 42.47 30.31 39.29
C VAL A 84 42.32 29.33 38.14
N ILE A 85 41.12 28.76 38.01
CA ILE A 85 40.73 27.87 36.92
C ILE A 85 39.83 28.67 35.99
N THR A 86 40.26 28.75 34.74
CA THR A 86 39.57 29.38 33.62
C THR A 86 39.09 28.28 32.67
N VAL A 87 37.80 28.28 32.39
CA VAL A 87 37.14 27.32 31.51
C VAL A 87 36.56 28.07 30.33
N ASN A 88 37.11 27.83 29.14
CA ASN A 88 36.51 28.31 27.91
C ASN A 88 35.58 27.22 27.37
N ARG A 89 34.28 27.54 27.31
CA ARG A 89 33.22 26.57 26.99
C ARG A 89 33.17 26.31 25.49
N ALA A 90 33.13 25.03 25.12
CA ALA A 90 32.80 24.67 23.75
C ALA A 90 31.31 24.98 23.47
N MET A 91 31.03 25.53 22.29
CA MET A 91 29.69 26.01 21.93
C MET A 91 28.71 24.84 21.85
N PRO A 92 27.58 24.86 22.59
CA PRO A 92 26.57 23.82 22.50
C PRO A 92 25.71 23.98 21.25
N VAL A 93 25.52 22.88 20.51
CA VAL A 93 24.71 22.82 19.28
C VAL A 93 23.79 21.60 19.35
N SER A 94 22.50 21.80 19.08
CA SER A 94 21.53 20.70 19.06
C SER A 94 21.49 20.06 17.67
N LEU A 95 21.71 18.76 17.59
CA LEU A 95 21.60 17.99 16.35
C LEU A 95 20.40 17.05 16.43
N GLN A 96 19.53 17.13 15.43
CA GLN A 96 18.52 16.12 15.14
C GLN A 96 18.92 15.40 13.86
N ASP A 97 19.35 14.14 13.98
CA ASP A 97 19.73 13.29 12.86
C ASP A 97 18.68 12.19 12.66
N GLY A 98 17.75 12.47 11.75
CA GLY A 98 16.49 11.76 11.62
C GLY A 98 15.74 11.65 12.95
N LYS A 99 15.70 10.44 13.51
CA LYS A 99 15.04 10.16 14.81
C LYS A 99 15.97 10.32 16.01
N ARG A 100 17.28 10.46 15.80
CA ARG A 100 18.27 10.63 16.87
C ARG A 100 18.38 12.11 17.23
N GLN A 101 18.50 12.39 18.53
CA GLN A 101 18.76 13.73 19.05
C GLN A 101 20.05 13.69 19.87
N ASP A 102 20.98 14.58 19.56
CA ASP A 102 22.25 14.73 20.26
C ASP A 102 22.48 16.20 20.63
N LEU A 103 23.17 16.43 21.74
CA LEU A 103 23.73 17.73 22.11
C LEU A 103 25.24 17.69 21.89
N LEU A 104 25.70 18.38 20.85
CA LEU A 104 27.10 18.45 20.46
C LEU A 104 27.76 19.70 21.04
N ARG A 105 29.09 19.65 21.17
CA ARG A 105 29.94 20.78 21.56
C ARG A 105 31.09 20.93 20.58
N THR A 106 31.36 22.15 20.15
CA THR A 106 32.32 22.43 19.07
C THR A 106 33.05 23.75 19.25
N TRP A 107 34.21 23.86 18.61
CA TRP A 107 34.98 25.09 18.40
C TRP A 107 34.92 25.58 16.94
N GLN A 108 34.08 24.96 16.12
CA GLN A 108 33.93 25.30 14.71
C GLN A 108 32.88 26.39 14.52
N ASP A 109 33.06 27.20 13.48
CA ASP A 109 32.20 28.36 13.20
C ASP A 109 30.98 28.04 12.34
N THR A 110 30.99 26.93 11.59
CA THR A 110 29.93 26.60 10.62
C THR A 110 29.39 25.18 10.81
N VAL A 111 28.15 24.97 10.35
CA VAL A 111 27.48 23.65 10.36
C VAL A 111 28.37 22.58 9.71
N GLY A 112 28.91 22.85 8.51
CA GLY A 112 29.73 21.89 7.77
C GLY A 112 31.03 21.54 8.50
N ALA A 113 31.68 22.51 9.13
CA ALA A 113 32.89 22.28 9.90
C ALA A 113 32.61 21.46 11.17
N LEU A 114 31.50 21.72 11.87
CA LEU A 114 31.05 20.90 13.01
C LEU A 114 30.79 19.44 12.59
N LEU A 115 30.06 19.22 11.49
CA LEU A 115 29.78 17.86 11.02
C LEU A 115 31.08 17.10 10.71
N LYS A 116 32.04 17.78 10.07
CA LYS A 116 33.37 17.22 9.79
C LYS A 116 34.13 16.88 11.08
N GLU A 117 34.14 17.78 12.07
CA GLU A 117 34.78 17.56 13.37
C GLU A 117 34.20 16.33 14.09
N LYS A 118 32.87 16.14 14.02
CA LYS A 118 32.18 15.02 14.66
C LYS A 118 32.08 13.77 13.79
N ASN A 119 32.72 13.76 12.61
CA ASN A 119 32.68 12.66 11.64
C ASN A 119 31.25 12.25 11.23
N ILE A 120 30.38 13.23 11.04
CA ILE A 120 29.01 13.03 10.57
C ILE A 120 28.97 13.26 9.07
N GLU A 121 28.73 12.20 8.31
CA GLU A 121 28.63 12.24 6.85
C GLU A 121 27.17 12.36 6.41
N LEU A 122 26.94 13.10 5.33
CA LEU A 122 25.64 13.22 4.66
C LEU A 122 25.60 12.31 3.44
N GLY A 123 24.48 11.60 3.25
CA GLY A 123 24.19 10.91 2.00
C GLY A 123 23.95 11.89 0.86
N SER A 124 24.02 11.40 -0.38
CA SER A 124 23.82 12.21 -1.60
C SER A 124 22.48 12.92 -1.65
N ASP A 125 21.46 12.32 -1.06
CA ASP A 125 20.06 12.79 -1.10
C ASP A 125 19.59 13.37 0.25
N ASP A 126 20.43 13.30 1.28
CA ASP A 126 20.08 13.80 2.62
C ASP A 126 19.86 15.31 2.58
N LEU A 127 18.91 15.77 3.39
CA LEU A 127 18.61 17.19 3.52
C LEU A 127 19.14 17.69 4.85
N ILE A 128 19.66 18.92 4.87
CA ILE A 128 20.14 19.57 6.09
C ILE A 128 19.62 20.99 6.21
N ALA A 129 19.18 21.35 7.42
CA ALA A 129 18.79 22.70 7.78
C ALA A 129 19.36 23.08 9.16
N PRO A 130 20.03 24.23 9.31
CA PRO A 130 20.39 25.16 8.24
C PRO A 130 21.53 24.61 7.35
N ASN A 131 21.89 25.33 6.28
CA ASN A 131 22.87 24.84 5.31
C ASN A 131 24.30 24.76 5.89
N LEU A 132 25.21 24.07 5.20
CA LEU A 132 26.58 23.81 5.68
C LEU A 132 27.41 25.07 5.96
N GLU A 133 27.14 26.17 5.26
CA GLU A 133 27.86 27.45 5.42
C GLU A 133 27.26 28.34 6.52
N THR A 134 26.15 27.91 7.12
CA THR A 134 25.49 28.70 8.16
C THR A 134 26.39 28.78 9.39
N LYS A 135 26.61 30.02 9.85
CA LYS A 135 27.36 30.29 11.07
C LYS A 135 26.62 29.74 12.28
N LEU A 136 27.36 29.08 13.16
CA LEU A 136 26.85 28.54 14.41
C LEU A 136 26.79 29.64 15.47
N SER A 137 25.75 29.56 16.29
CA SER A 137 25.56 30.30 17.54
C SER A 137 25.08 29.34 18.65
N PRO A 138 25.15 29.71 19.93
CA PRO A 138 24.73 28.83 21.01
C PRO A 138 23.29 28.36 20.81
N ASN A 139 23.09 27.05 20.97
CA ASN A 139 21.80 26.38 20.79
C ASN A 139 21.25 26.42 19.35
N THR A 140 22.12 26.67 18.35
CA THR A 140 21.74 26.41 16.95
C THR A 140 21.17 25.01 16.82
N LYS A 141 19.99 24.89 16.21
CA LYS A 141 19.36 23.61 15.92
C LYS A 141 19.68 23.21 14.49
N ILE A 142 20.40 22.11 14.34
CA ILE A 142 20.68 21.46 13.07
C ILE A 142 19.75 20.26 12.94
N THR A 143 19.09 20.13 11.80
CA THR A 143 18.26 18.97 11.46
C THR A 143 18.81 18.35 10.19
N ILE A 144 19.14 17.08 10.25
CA ILE A 144 19.46 16.22 9.11
C ILE A 144 18.26 15.31 8.91
N THR A 145 17.66 15.38 7.73
CA THR A 145 16.62 14.45 7.28
C THR A 145 17.29 13.39 6.41
N ARG A 146 17.24 12.13 6.86
CA ARG A 146 17.88 11.01 6.16
C ARG A 146 16.98 10.52 5.04
N VAL A 147 17.46 10.62 3.81
CA VAL A 147 16.69 10.31 2.60
C VAL A 147 17.17 9.01 1.98
N ALA A 148 16.26 8.07 1.81
CA ALA A 148 16.52 6.82 1.11
C ALA A 148 15.61 6.69 -0.12
N ILE A 149 16.21 6.58 -1.30
CA ILE A 149 15.53 6.28 -2.56
C ILE A 149 15.81 4.83 -2.93
N THR A 150 14.76 4.01 -3.01
CA THR A 150 14.89 2.57 -3.23
C THR A 150 13.95 2.09 -4.32
N ASN A 151 14.37 1.06 -5.06
CA ASN A 151 13.50 0.37 -6.02
C ASN A 151 12.81 -0.80 -5.31
N VAL A 152 11.48 -0.81 -5.32
CA VAL A 152 10.64 -1.85 -4.72
C VAL A 152 9.88 -2.56 -5.82
N THR A 153 9.81 -3.89 -5.78
CA THR A 153 9.03 -4.70 -6.73
C THR A 153 7.90 -5.38 -5.99
N GLU A 154 6.67 -5.15 -6.45
CA GLU A 154 5.46 -5.80 -5.93
C GLU A 154 4.85 -6.70 -7.01
N LYS A 155 4.25 -7.82 -6.60
CA LYS A 155 3.59 -8.77 -7.51
C LYS A 155 2.09 -8.62 -7.42
N ASP A 156 1.44 -8.54 -8.57
CA ASP A 156 -0.02 -8.48 -8.68
C ASP A 156 -0.54 -9.51 -9.68
N ALA A 157 -1.77 -9.99 -9.46
CA ALA A 157 -2.38 -11.02 -10.28
C ALA A 157 -3.05 -10.43 -11.52
N ILE A 158 -2.99 -11.15 -12.64
CA ILE A 158 -3.75 -10.81 -13.85
C ILE A 158 -4.89 -11.83 -13.98
N ALA A 159 -6.14 -11.35 -13.95
CA ALA A 159 -7.29 -12.21 -14.14
C ALA A 159 -7.31 -12.79 -15.57
N PHE A 160 -7.75 -14.05 -15.69
CA PHE A 160 -8.05 -14.67 -16.98
C PHE A 160 -9.47 -14.34 -17.42
N LYS A 161 -9.75 -14.46 -18.72
CA LYS A 161 -11.09 -14.32 -19.28
C LYS A 161 -11.75 -15.70 -19.41
N ILE A 162 -13.09 -15.72 -19.38
CA ILE A 162 -13.89 -16.91 -19.60
C ILE A 162 -14.53 -16.80 -20.98
N PHE A 163 -14.21 -17.74 -21.87
CA PHE A 163 -14.86 -17.91 -23.17
C PHE A 163 -15.87 -19.04 -23.11
N LYS A 164 -17.04 -18.82 -23.70
CA LYS A 164 -18.08 -19.84 -23.86
C LYS A 164 -18.17 -20.24 -25.32
N LYS A 165 -18.24 -21.54 -25.58
CA LYS A 165 -18.42 -22.11 -26.91
C LYS A 165 -19.54 -23.15 -26.87
N ASP A 166 -20.48 -23.05 -27.78
CA ASP A 166 -21.59 -24.00 -27.88
C ASP A 166 -21.08 -25.38 -28.31
N ASP A 167 -21.66 -26.42 -27.70
CA ASP A 167 -21.35 -27.82 -27.99
C ASP A 167 -22.65 -28.63 -28.13
N ALA A 168 -22.90 -29.10 -29.35
CA ALA A 168 -24.09 -29.87 -29.70
C ALA A 168 -24.07 -31.32 -29.20
N THR A 169 -22.96 -31.79 -28.63
CA THR A 169 -22.85 -33.11 -28.01
C THR A 169 -23.25 -33.09 -26.53
N LEU A 170 -23.15 -31.93 -25.88
CA LEU A 170 -23.52 -31.72 -24.49
C LEU A 170 -25.00 -31.33 -24.36
N ASN A 171 -25.67 -31.96 -23.38
CA ASN A 171 -27.08 -31.69 -23.07
C ASN A 171 -27.31 -30.20 -22.75
N LYS A 172 -28.39 -29.63 -23.31
CA LYS A 172 -28.80 -28.25 -23.08
C LYS A 172 -28.93 -27.98 -21.58
N GLY A 173 -28.36 -26.86 -21.13
CA GLY A 173 -28.32 -26.47 -19.71
C GLY A 173 -27.13 -27.02 -18.92
N THR A 174 -26.29 -27.87 -19.52
CA THR A 174 -25.02 -28.29 -18.92
C THR A 174 -23.86 -27.42 -19.40
N THR A 175 -22.87 -27.22 -18.53
CA THR A 175 -21.61 -26.55 -18.88
C THR A 175 -20.46 -27.46 -18.48
N LYS A 176 -19.44 -27.55 -19.33
CA LYS A 176 -18.21 -28.29 -19.05
C LYS A 176 -17.00 -27.38 -19.26
N VAL A 177 -16.12 -27.30 -18.27
CA VAL A 177 -14.81 -26.65 -18.45
C VAL A 177 -13.96 -27.56 -19.34
N SER A 178 -13.61 -27.07 -20.53
CA SER A 178 -12.74 -27.78 -21.49
C SER A 178 -11.27 -27.44 -21.25
N ARG A 179 -10.99 -26.18 -20.92
CA ARG A 179 -9.67 -25.73 -20.48
C ARG A 179 -9.86 -24.80 -19.28
N ALA A 180 -9.26 -25.13 -18.15
CA ALA A 180 -9.29 -24.29 -16.96
C ALA A 180 -8.48 -23.01 -17.17
N GLY A 181 -8.96 -21.89 -16.61
CA GLY A 181 -8.22 -20.64 -16.64
C GLY A 181 -7.10 -20.62 -15.60
N VAL A 182 -6.01 -19.94 -15.92
CA VAL A 182 -4.87 -19.73 -15.00
C VAL A 182 -4.60 -18.25 -14.89
N LYS A 183 -4.55 -17.74 -13.65
CA LYS A 183 -4.19 -16.33 -13.42
C LYS A 183 -2.76 -16.07 -13.89
N GLY A 184 -2.59 -14.96 -14.58
CA GLY A 184 -1.28 -14.39 -14.89
C GLY A 184 -0.71 -13.66 -13.68
N GLN A 185 0.49 -13.12 -13.85
CA GLN A 185 1.20 -12.33 -12.85
C GLN A 185 1.94 -11.18 -13.53
N LYS A 186 1.85 -10.00 -12.94
CA LYS A 186 2.66 -8.84 -13.29
C LYS A 186 3.52 -8.42 -12.10
N ALA A 187 4.71 -7.90 -12.39
CA ALA A 187 5.55 -7.18 -11.46
C ALA A 187 5.35 -5.68 -11.68
N LEU A 188 5.16 -4.97 -10.58
CA LEU A 188 5.05 -3.52 -10.54
C LEU A 188 6.33 -3.01 -9.88
N HIS A 189 7.10 -2.22 -10.63
CA HIS A 189 8.34 -1.64 -10.13
C HIS A 189 8.07 -0.21 -9.69
N TYR A 190 8.45 0.10 -8.47
CA TYR A 190 8.27 1.40 -7.85
C TYR A 190 9.61 1.99 -7.45
N GLN A 191 9.76 3.30 -7.65
CA GLN A 191 10.75 4.08 -6.92
C GLN A 191 10.07 4.66 -5.68
N VAL A 192 10.64 4.38 -4.52
CA VAL A 192 10.09 4.78 -3.22
C VAL A 192 11.10 5.68 -2.51
N ARG A 193 10.64 6.86 -2.12
CA ARG A 193 11.40 7.81 -1.31
C ARG A 193 10.95 7.75 0.14
N ARG A 194 11.91 7.56 1.04
CA ARG A 194 11.70 7.59 2.49
C ARG A 194 12.49 8.71 3.12
N GLU A 195 11.86 9.41 4.06
CA GLU A 195 12.49 10.40 4.94
C GLU A 195 12.41 9.87 6.37
N ASP A 196 13.56 9.76 7.04
CA ASP A 196 13.69 9.24 8.41
C ASP A 196 13.03 7.85 8.59
N GLY A 197 13.10 7.06 7.52
CA GLY A 197 12.53 5.72 7.43
C GLY A 197 11.02 5.66 7.13
N VAL A 198 10.35 6.81 7.00
CA VAL A 198 8.92 6.90 6.65
C VAL A 198 8.76 7.11 5.15
N GLU A 199 7.90 6.31 4.51
CA GLU A 199 7.58 6.48 3.08
C GLU A 199 6.79 7.76 2.85
N VAL A 200 7.35 8.69 2.08
CA VAL A 200 6.74 9.99 1.76
C VAL A 200 6.26 10.07 0.32
N SER A 201 6.85 9.29 -0.59
CA SER A 201 6.36 9.17 -1.96
C SER A 201 6.69 7.81 -2.58
N ARG A 202 5.83 7.41 -3.51
CA ARG A 202 5.94 6.19 -4.31
C ARG A 202 5.51 6.50 -5.74
N VAL A 203 6.36 6.13 -6.71
CA VAL A 203 6.08 6.34 -8.14
C VAL A 203 6.24 5.02 -8.87
N LEU A 204 5.22 4.60 -9.63
CA LEU A 204 5.30 3.43 -10.51
C LEU A 204 6.21 3.78 -11.69
N THR A 205 7.32 3.07 -11.84
CA THR A 205 8.31 3.31 -12.89
C THR A 205 8.11 2.38 -14.08
N SER A 206 7.71 1.12 -13.84
CA SER A 206 7.40 0.17 -14.90
C SER A 206 6.46 -0.93 -14.44
N THR A 207 5.82 -1.58 -15.42
CA THR A 207 5.02 -2.79 -15.23
C THR A 207 5.53 -3.86 -16.18
N GLU A 208 5.80 -5.04 -15.65
CA GLU A 208 6.28 -6.20 -16.41
C GLU A 208 5.30 -7.36 -16.26
N ILE A 209 4.89 -7.99 -17.36
CA ILE A 209 4.10 -9.23 -17.28
C ILE A 209 5.07 -10.40 -17.11
N VAL A 210 5.10 -10.96 -15.89
CA VAL A 210 5.94 -12.11 -15.52
C VAL A 210 5.33 -13.42 -16.01
N LYS A 211 4.00 -13.52 -15.99
CA LYS A 211 3.26 -14.68 -16.47
C LYS A 211 1.97 -14.23 -17.15
N GLN A 212 1.77 -14.62 -18.40
CA GLN A 212 0.52 -14.35 -19.11
C GLN A 212 -0.64 -15.15 -18.47
N PRO A 213 -1.85 -14.57 -18.34
CA PRO A 213 -3.02 -15.35 -17.97
C PRO A 213 -3.38 -16.33 -19.10
N GLU A 214 -3.89 -17.50 -18.73
CA GLU A 214 -4.47 -18.45 -19.67
C GLU A 214 -5.99 -18.42 -19.54
N ASP A 215 -6.67 -18.15 -20.64
CA ASP A 215 -8.12 -18.01 -20.65
C ASP A 215 -8.84 -19.35 -20.49
N GLU A 216 -9.90 -19.34 -19.69
CA GLU A 216 -10.79 -20.46 -19.46
C GLU A 216 -11.72 -20.65 -20.67
N LEU A 217 -11.86 -21.90 -21.12
CA LEU A 217 -12.83 -22.28 -22.14
C LEU A 217 -13.89 -23.18 -21.53
N GLN A 218 -15.13 -22.68 -21.50
CA GLN A 218 -16.33 -23.42 -21.12
C GLN A 218 -17.11 -23.83 -22.36
N LEU A 219 -17.48 -25.11 -22.42
CA LEU A 219 -18.40 -25.65 -23.42
C LEU A 219 -19.81 -25.61 -22.86
N VAL A 220 -20.73 -24.97 -23.59
CA VAL A 220 -22.14 -24.86 -23.20
C VAL A 220 -22.95 -25.82 -24.05
N GLY A 221 -23.67 -26.72 -23.39
CA GLY A 221 -24.48 -27.71 -24.08
C GLY A 221 -25.64 -27.10 -24.84
N THR A 222 -25.81 -27.51 -26.09
CA THR A 222 -26.93 -27.12 -26.96
C THR A 222 -27.75 -28.30 -27.44
N LYS A 223 -27.36 -29.55 -27.10
CA LYS A 223 -28.11 -30.76 -27.45
C LYS A 223 -29.50 -30.72 -26.81
N PRO A 224 -30.59 -30.71 -27.59
CA PRO A 224 -31.93 -30.71 -27.03
C PRO A 224 -32.15 -31.88 -26.07
N VAL A 225 -32.82 -31.61 -24.95
CA VAL A 225 -33.20 -32.60 -23.94
C VAL A 225 -34.61 -32.30 -23.43
N ILE A 226 -35.31 -33.34 -23.03
CA ILE A 226 -36.59 -33.22 -22.32
C ILE A 226 -36.31 -33.32 -20.82
N THR A 227 -36.58 -32.24 -20.09
CA THR A 227 -36.43 -32.14 -18.64
C THR A 227 -37.77 -32.08 -17.91
N VAL A 228 -38.88 -32.06 -18.65
CA VAL A 228 -40.25 -32.04 -18.12
C VAL A 228 -40.90 -33.42 -18.22
N ARG A 229 -41.88 -33.69 -17.37
CA ARG A 229 -42.68 -34.92 -17.47
C ARG A 229 -43.48 -34.89 -18.75
N CYS A 230 -43.33 -35.91 -19.58
CA CYS A 230 -43.91 -35.97 -20.91
C CYS A 230 -44.19 -37.44 -21.29
N LYS A 231 -45.20 -37.66 -22.12
CA LYS A 231 -45.38 -38.92 -22.84
C LYS A 231 -44.71 -38.80 -24.21
N TYR A 232 -44.28 -39.91 -24.80
CA TYR A 232 -43.68 -39.92 -26.14
C TYR A 232 -42.37 -39.11 -26.26
N ASN A 233 -41.50 -39.14 -25.23
CA ASN A 233 -40.27 -38.34 -25.16
C ASN A 233 -39.41 -38.42 -26.43
N ASP A 234 -39.15 -39.63 -26.94
CA ASP A 234 -38.30 -39.80 -28.12
C ASP A 234 -38.91 -39.17 -29.37
N LEU A 235 -40.23 -39.27 -29.54
CA LEU A 235 -40.95 -38.65 -30.66
C LEU A 235 -40.94 -37.12 -30.56
N VAL A 236 -41.18 -36.58 -29.35
CA VAL A 236 -41.16 -35.13 -29.12
C VAL A 236 -39.76 -34.58 -29.33
N LEU A 237 -38.74 -35.28 -28.84
CA LEU A 237 -37.35 -34.87 -29.00
C LEU A 237 -36.92 -34.90 -30.47
N ASP A 238 -37.24 -35.96 -31.21
CA ASP A 238 -36.92 -36.05 -32.64
C ASP A 238 -37.64 -34.97 -33.46
N ALA A 239 -38.94 -34.79 -33.23
CA ALA A 239 -39.72 -33.75 -33.91
C ALA A 239 -39.22 -32.34 -33.58
N ALA A 240 -38.83 -32.09 -32.34
CA ALA A 240 -38.25 -30.83 -31.90
C ALA A 240 -36.90 -30.54 -32.57
N ILE A 241 -36.01 -31.54 -32.63
CA ILE A 241 -34.71 -31.44 -33.32
C ILE A 241 -34.94 -31.16 -34.81
N LYS A 242 -35.81 -31.92 -35.46
CA LYS A 242 -36.11 -31.79 -36.89
C LYS A 242 -36.65 -30.40 -37.26
N ASN A 243 -37.50 -29.83 -36.41
CA ASN A 243 -38.15 -28.55 -36.68
C ASN A 243 -37.51 -27.35 -35.96
N LYS A 244 -36.41 -27.56 -35.21
CA LYS A 244 -35.72 -26.52 -34.43
C LYS A 244 -36.63 -25.76 -33.46
N VAL A 245 -37.52 -26.49 -32.78
CA VAL A 245 -38.42 -25.94 -31.74
C VAL A 245 -38.04 -26.48 -30.36
N ASP A 246 -38.50 -25.82 -29.28
CA ASP A 246 -38.19 -26.28 -27.93
C ASP A 246 -39.01 -27.53 -27.55
N ALA A 247 -38.30 -28.63 -27.27
CA ALA A 247 -38.91 -29.92 -26.91
C ALA A 247 -39.71 -29.86 -25.60
N ASN A 248 -39.29 -29.04 -24.62
CA ASN A 248 -39.98 -28.92 -23.35
C ASN A 248 -41.28 -28.14 -23.52
N GLU A 249 -41.32 -27.12 -24.39
CA GLU A 249 -42.57 -26.46 -24.72
C GLU A 249 -43.57 -27.42 -25.38
N LEU A 250 -43.11 -28.22 -26.37
CA LEU A 250 -43.96 -29.21 -27.03
C LEU A 250 -44.52 -30.23 -26.04
N CYS A 251 -43.67 -30.70 -25.13
CA CYS A 251 -44.08 -31.60 -24.06
C CYS A 251 -45.09 -30.95 -23.12
N ASN A 252 -44.79 -29.76 -22.60
CA ASN A 252 -45.67 -29.04 -21.69
C ASN A 252 -47.04 -28.78 -22.33
N ARG A 253 -47.08 -28.40 -23.61
CA ARG A 253 -48.35 -28.17 -24.29
C ARG A 253 -49.15 -29.45 -24.46
N MET A 254 -48.53 -30.54 -24.91
CA MET A 254 -49.20 -31.83 -25.02
C MET A 254 -49.79 -32.27 -23.68
N MET A 255 -49.03 -32.11 -22.60
CA MET A 255 -49.48 -32.50 -21.27
C MET A 255 -50.62 -31.61 -20.75
N ALA A 256 -50.58 -30.30 -21.03
CA ALA A 256 -51.64 -29.37 -20.67
C ALA A 256 -52.96 -29.64 -21.42
N GLU A 257 -52.87 -30.00 -22.70
CA GLU A 257 -54.03 -30.11 -23.59
C GLU A 257 -54.77 -31.44 -23.46
N SER A 258 -54.05 -32.52 -23.22
CA SER A 258 -54.62 -33.87 -23.27
C SER A 258 -54.06 -34.82 -22.22
N ASN A 259 -53.14 -34.35 -21.36
CA ASN A 259 -52.34 -35.22 -20.48
C ASN A 259 -51.64 -36.35 -21.28
N GLY A 260 -51.28 -36.06 -22.54
CA GLY A 260 -50.67 -36.98 -23.49
C GLY A 260 -51.59 -38.12 -23.94
N ASN A 261 -52.91 -37.88 -24.04
CA ASN A 261 -53.86 -38.83 -24.62
C ASN A 261 -54.11 -38.50 -26.11
N PRO A 262 -53.64 -39.33 -27.07
CA PRO A 262 -53.78 -39.05 -28.50
C PRO A 262 -55.21 -39.20 -29.01
N SER A 263 -56.10 -39.79 -28.22
CA SER A 263 -57.54 -39.91 -28.50
C SER A 263 -58.39 -38.95 -27.66
N SER A 264 -57.77 -37.91 -27.08
CA SER A 264 -58.51 -36.91 -26.30
C SER A 264 -59.51 -36.15 -27.15
N VAL A 265 -60.71 -35.92 -26.60
CA VAL A 265 -61.79 -35.17 -27.25
C VAL A 265 -62.25 -34.08 -26.29
N GLY A 266 -61.88 -32.82 -26.57
CA GLY A 266 -62.25 -31.67 -25.76
C GLY A 266 -63.42 -30.88 -26.34
N ALA A 267 -64.01 -30.04 -25.49
CA ALA A 267 -65.09 -29.10 -25.82
C ALA A 267 -66.21 -29.73 -26.69
N GLY A 268 -66.71 -30.91 -26.28
CA GLY A 268 -67.83 -31.58 -26.94
C GLY A 268 -67.55 -32.12 -28.35
N GLY A 269 -66.29 -32.40 -28.68
CA GLY A 269 -65.91 -32.92 -30.02
C GLY A 269 -65.19 -31.92 -30.91
N LYS A 270 -65.01 -30.67 -30.45
CA LYS A 270 -64.45 -29.60 -31.26
C LYS A 270 -62.93 -29.66 -31.40
N TYR A 271 -62.24 -30.14 -30.37
CA TYR A 271 -60.78 -30.18 -30.32
C TYR A 271 -60.28 -31.60 -30.06
N LEU A 272 -59.36 -32.08 -30.90
CA LEU A 272 -59.01 -33.49 -30.98
C LEU A 272 -57.52 -33.73 -30.72
N GLY A 273 -57.24 -34.84 -30.06
CA GLY A 273 -55.90 -35.40 -29.91
C GLY A 273 -55.00 -34.72 -28.88
N LEU A 274 -53.70 -35.06 -28.95
CA LEU A 274 -52.61 -34.67 -28.07
C LEU A 274 -52.53 -33.17 -27.81
N TYR A 275 -52.76 -32.37 -28.86
CA TYR A 275 -52.66 -30.91 -28.82
C TYR A 275 -54.01 -30.22 -29.04
N GLN A 276 -55.14 -30.94 -28.91
CA GLN A 276 -56.48 -30.34 -29.00
C GLN A 276 -56.67 -29.52 -30.29
N TYR A 277 -56.40 -30.15 -31.43
CA TYR A 277 -56.51 -29.52 -32.74
C TYR A 277 -57.97 -29.32 -33.15
N ASP A 278 -58.24 -28.16 -33.75
CA ASP A 278 -59.41 -27.99 -34.62
C ASP A 278 -59.22 -28.85 -35.90
N PRO A 279 -60.22 -29.66 -36.33
CA PRO A 279 -60.09 -30.57 -37.47
C PRO A 279 -59.76 -29.89 -38.80
N ASN A 280 -60.30 -28.69 -39.07
CA ASN A 280 -60.02 -27.97 -40.30
C ASN A 280 -58.59 -27.45 -40.31
N PHE A 281 -58.14 -26.93 -39.16
CA PHE A 281 -56.75 -26.54 -38.98
C PHE A 281 -55.80 -27.74 -39.11
N TRP A 282 -56.13 -28.88 -38.52
CA TRP A 282 -55.37 -30.12 -38.68
C TRP A 282 -55.22 -30.50 -40.15
N ASN A 283 -56.31 -30.58 -40.91
CA ASN A 283 -56.27 -30.96 -42.32
C ASN A 283 -55.38 -30.02 -43.14
N SER A 284 -55.42 -28.71 -42.85
CA SER A 284 -54.57 -27.73 -43.53
C SER A 284 -53.10 -27.85 -43.15
N VAL A 285 -52.80 -27.92 -41.85
CA VAL A 285 -51.42 -27.82 -41.35
C VAL A 285 -50.67 -29.15 -41.46
N SER A 286 -51.36 -30.28 -41.32
CA SER A 286 -50.77 -31.61 -41.53
C SER A 286 -50.34 -31.81 -42.98
N ALA A 287 -51.16 -31.39 -43.96
CA ALA A 287 -50.80 -31.42 -45.37
C ALA A 287 -49.54 -30.60 -45.65
N LYS A 288 -49.46 -29.38 -45.11
CA LYS A 288 -48.27 -28.50 -45.26
C LYS A 288 -47.03 -29.07 -44.59
N ALA A 289 -47.19 -29.79 -43.49
CA ALA A 289 -46.10 -30.47 -42.78
C ALA A 289 -45.65 -31.78 -43.44
N GLY A 290 -46.29 -32.20 -44.56
CA GLY A 290 -45.98 -33.44 -45.28
C GLY A 290 -46.72 -34.69 -44.76
N TYR A 291 -47.75 -34.50 -43.94
CA TYR A 291 -48.58 -35.55 -43.35
C TYR A 291 -50.05 -35.46 -43.83
N GLY A 292 -50.27 -35.06 -45.09
CA GLY A 292 -51.61 -34.95 -45.66
C GLY A 292 -52.35 -36.29 -45.62
N GLY A 293 -53.62 -36.29 -45.18
CA GLY A 293 -54.42 -37.49 -45.02
C GLY A 293 -54.08 -38.34 -43.79
N ALA A 294 -53.09 -37.93 -42.98
CA ALA A 294 -52.77 -38.59 -41.73
C ALA A 294 -53.91 -38.47 -40.71
N SER A 295 -54.15 -39.56 -39.98
CA SER A 295 -55.12 -39.59 -38.88
C SER A 295 -54.74 -38.60 -37.77
N ILE A 296 -55.71 -37.78 -37.35
CA ILE A 296 -55.59 -36.87 -36.20
C ILE A 296 -55.43 -37.62 -34.87
N TRP A 297 -55.60 -38.95 -34.87
CA TRP A 297 -55.45 -39.80 -33.69
C TRP A 297 -54.07 -40.46 -33.60
N ASP A 298 -53.24 -40.33 -34.64
CA ASP A 298 -51.88 -40.87 -34.63
C ASP A 298 -50.95 -39.96 -33.83
N ALA A 299 -50.41 -40.47 -32.72
CA ALA A 299 -49.58 -39.68 -31.81
C ALA A 299 -48.33 -39.12 -32.48
N LYS A 300 -47.69 -39.88 -33.37
CA LYS A 300 -46.48 -39.46 -34.10
C LYS A 300 -46.82 -38.29 -35.00
N ASN A 301 -47.81 -38.43 -35.87
CA ASN A 301 -48.19 -37.37 -36.80
C ASN A 301 -48.57 -36.10 -36.04
N GLN A 302 -49.32 -36.22 -34.94
CA GLN A 302 -49.68 -35.07 -34.11
C GLN A 302 -48.44 -34.32 -33.60
N VAL A 303 -47.47 -35.02 -33.01
CA VAL A 303 -46.24 -34.41 -32.51
C VAL A 303 -45.42 -33.73 -33.62
N TYR A 304 -45.22 -34.38 -34.76
CA TYR A 304 -44.42 -33.80 -35.86
C TYR A 304 -45.14 -32.62 -36.55
N VAL A 305 -46.45 -32.72 -36.73
CA VAL A 305 -47.25 -31.64 -37.32
C VAL A 305 -47.27 -30.43 -36.40
N THR A 306 -47.37 -30.62 -35.08
CA THR A 306 -47.27 -29.51 -34.11
C THR A 306 -45.90 -28.87 -34.10
N ALA A 307 -44.83 -29.68 -34.06
CA ALA A 307 -43.46 -29.17 -34.12
C ALA A 307 -43.22 -28.33 -35.38
N TRP A 308 -43.67 -28.83 -36.55
CA TRP A 308 -43.62 -28.09 -37.81
C TRP A 308 -44.45 -26.80 -37.74
N ALA A 309 -45.68 -26.88 -37.23
CA ALA A 309 -46.59 -25.74 -37.14
C ALA A 309 -45.99 -24.61 -36.31
N TRP A 310 -45.35 -24.93 -35.18
CA TRP A 310 -44.68 -23.95 -34.33
C TRP A 310 -43.49 -23.29 -35.02
N ALA A 311 -42.67 -24.06 -35.75
CA ALA A 311 -41.57 -23.53 -36.55
C ALA A 311 -42.04 -22.56 -37.66
N HIS A 312 -43.30 -22.66 -38.08
CA HIS A 312 -43.91 -21.84 -39.14
C HIS A 312 -44.88 -20.79 -38.59
N GLY A 313 -44.73 -20.37 -37.33
CA GLY A 313 -45.44 -19.24 -36.75
C GLY A 313 -46.85 -19.55 -36.23
N TYR A 314 -47.28 -20.81 -36.22
CA TYR A 314 -48.60 -21.20 -35.70
C TYR A 314 -48.61 -21.46 -34.18
N ARG A 315 -47.52 -21.15 -33.45
CA ARG A 315 -47.42 -21.33 -31.99
C ARG A 315 -48.56 -20.66 -31.20
N GLY A 316 -49.09 -19.54 -31.71
CA GLY A 316 -50.20 -18.81 -31.12
C GLY A 316 -51.57 -19.50 -31.17
N ARG A 317 -51.69 -20.66 -31.85
CA ARG A 317 -52.92 -21.49 -31.81
C ARG A 317 -53.11 -22.21 -30.48
N TRP A 318 -52.09 -22.15 -29.62
CA TRP A 318 -52.05 -22.73 -28.29
C TRP A 318 -51.66 -21.66 -27.27
N PRO A 319 -52.60 -20.74 -26.92
CA PRO A 319 -52.36 -19.71 -25.92
C PRO A 319 -52.03 -20.32 -24.56
#